data_AF-A0A933RCN1-F1
#
_entry.id   AF-A0A933RCN1-F1
#
_cell.length_a   1.000
_cell.length_b   1.000
_cell.length_c   1.000
_cell.angle_alpha   90.00
_cell.angle_beta   90.00
_cell.angle_gamma   90.00
#
_symmetry.space_group_name_H-M   'P 1'
#
loop_
_entity.id
_entity.type
_entity.pdbx_description
1 polymer ?
#
loop_
_entity_poly.entity_id
_entity_poly.type
_entity_poly.pdbx_seq_one_letter_code
_entity_poly.pdbx_strand_id
1 'polypeptide(L)' 'MPRLLFVNASPRGARSESLRIAQAVLASAPARYAVDRLDLFADPLPPFATTE' A
#
# COMPACT_ATOMS: atom_id res chain seq x y z
N MET A 1 15.54 12.93 0.15
CA MET A 1 14.94 11.92 1.05
C MET A 1 14.37 10.80 0.19
N PRO A 2 14.88 9.55 0.26
CA PRO A 2 14.35 8.44 -0.53
C PRO A 2 12.88 8.13 -0.20
N ARG A 3 12.14 7.62 -1.20
CA ARG A 3 10.71 7.31 -1.05
C ARG A 3 10.45 5.81 -1.20
N LEU A 4 9.54 5.30 -0.39
CA LEU A 4 9.00 3.95 -0.49
C LEU A 4 7.51 4.06 -0.83
N LEU A 5 7.03 3.28 -1.79
CA LEU A 5 5.61 3.14 -2.06
C LEU A 5 5.11 1.83 -1.46
N PHE A 6 4.20 1.92 -0.50
CA PHE A 6 3.46 0.78 0.00
C PHE A 6 2.15 0.62 -0.78
N VAL A 7 1.97 -0.53 -1.44
CA VAL A 7 0.74 -0.88 -2.16
C VAL A 7 -0.02 -1.94 -1.38
N ASN A 8 -1.18 -1.58 -0.83
CA ASN A 8 -2.12 -2.56 -0.25
C ASN A 8 -3.01 -3.12 -1.35
N ALA A 9 -2.83 -4.40 -1.65
CA ALA A 9 -3.66 -5.17 -2.59
C ALA A 9 -4.59 -6.18 -1.88
N SER A 10 -4.95 -5.92 -0.62
CA SER A 10 -5.84 -6.81 0.14
C SER A 10 -7.21 -6.16 0.40
N PRO A 11 -8.32 -6.79 -0.04
CA PRO A 11 -9.67 -6.29 0.25
C PRO A 11 -10.11 -6.55 1.70
N ARG A 12 -9.32 -7.30 2.48
CA ARG A 12 -9.73 -7.81 3.79
C ARG A 12 -9.60 -6.80 4.93
N GLY A 13 -8.97 -5.64 4.70
CA GLY A 13 -8.74 -4.62 5.70
C GLY A 13 -8.09 -5.19 6.97
N ALA A 14 -8.63 -4.86 8.14
CA ALA A 14 -8.13 -5.30 9.45
C ALA A 14 -8.05 -6.84 9.64
N ARG A 15 -8.77 -7.62 8.84
CA ARG A 15 -8.74 -9.10 8.87
C ARG A 15 -7.57 -9.68 8.08
N SER A 16 -6.74 -8.86 7.45
CA SER A 16 -5.62 -9.32 6.62
C SER A 16 -4.35 -9.51 7.44
N GLU A 17 -3.94 -10.76 7.63
CA GLU A 17 -2.66 -11.12 8.26
C GLU A 17 -1.45 -10.48 7.55
N SER A 18 -1.45 -10.50 6.21
CA SER A 18 -0.37 -9.91 5.42
C SER A 18 -0.30 -8.38 5.55
N LEU A 19 -1.45 -7.70 5.66
CA LEU A 19 -1.48 -6.26 5.94
C LEU A 19 -0.87 -5.95 7.30
N ARG A 20 -1.19 -6.77 8.32
CA ARG A 20 -0.64 -6.58 9.67
C ARG A 20 0.88 -6.74 9.69
N ILE A 21 1.41 -7.74 9.01
CA ILE A 21 2.86 -7.95 8.87
C ILE A 21 3.50 -6.77 8.12
N ALA A 22 2.91 -6.34 7.00
CA ALA A 22 3.43 -5.21 6.23
C ALA A 22 3.46 -3.92 7.05
N GLN A 23 2.41 -3.64 7.84
CA GLN A 23 2.37 -2.48 8.74
C GLN A 23 3.47 -2.54 9.80
N ALA A 24 3.77 -3.71 10.37
CA ALA A 24 4.86 -3.88 11.32
C ALA A 24 6.23 -3.61 10.66
N VAL A 25 6.45 -4.10 9.44
CA VAL A 25 7.68 -3.84 8.67
C VAL A 25 7.82 -2.34 8.39
N LEU A 26 6.76 -1.67 7.93
CA LEU A 26 6.79 -0.23 7.66
C LEU A 26 7.01 0.62 8.92
N ALA A 27 6.47 0.20 10.06
CA ALA A 27 6.70 0.86 11.35
C ALA A 27 8.18 0.78 11.78
N SER A 28 8.92 -0.24 11.33
CA SER A 28 10.36 -0.38 11.55
C SER A 28 11.24 0.32 10.51
N ALA A 29 10.64 0.95 9.49
CA ALA A 29 11.41 1.60 8.43
C ALA A 29 12.23 2.79 8.99
N PRO A 30 13.52 2.92 8.63
CA PRO A 30 14.33 4.04 9.09
C PRO A 30 13.72 5.38 8.69
N ALA A 31 13.76 6.38 9.58
CA ALA A 31 13.16 7.71 9.38
C ALA A 31 13.69 8.48 8.14
N ARG A 32 14.79 8.02 7.53
CA ARG A 32 15.30 8.56 6.26
C ARG A 32 14.38 8.31 5.06
N TYR A 33 13.41 7.40 5.17
CA TYR A 33 12.45 7.09 4.12
C TYR A 33 11.12 7.83 4.35
N ALA A 34 10.62 8.51 3.32
CA ALA A 34 9.20 8.87 3.26
C ALA A 34 8.41 7.67 2.71
N VAL A 35 7.28 7.35 3.34
CA VAL A 35 6.42 6.24 2.93
C VAL A 35 5.12 6.79 2.35
N ASP A 36 4.94 6.59 1.05
CA ASP A 36 3.68 6.79 0.35
C ASP A 36 2.82 5.53 0.45
N ARG A 37 1.49 5.72 0.40
CA ARG A 37 0.52 4.64 0.50
C ARG A 37 -0.46 4.70 -0.67
N LEU A 38 -0.72 3.53 -1.24
CA LEU A 38 -1.76 3.28 -2.23
C LEU A 38 -2.56 2.06 -1.78
N ASP A 39 -3.85 2.21 -1.58
CA ASP A 39 -4.78 1.12 -1.27
C ASP A 39 -5.67 0.85 -2.47
N LEU A 40 -5.46 -0.30 -3.12
CA LEU A 40 -6.18 -0.65 -4.35
C LEU A 40 -7.68 -0.88 -4.15
N PHE A 41 -8.14 -0.99 -2.90
CA PHE A 41 -9.55 -1.24 -2.57
C PHE A 41 -10.22 -0.05 -1.88
N ALA A 42 -9.46 0.91 -1.36
CA ALA A 42 -10.00 2.12 -0.75
C ALA A 42 -9.85 3.37 -1.64
N ASP A 43 -8.78 3.45 -2.44
CA ASP A 43 -8.52 4.60 -3.29
C ASP A 43 -9.26 4.47 -4.64
N PRO A 44 -9.78 5.57 -5.20
CA PRO A 44 -10.36 5.57 -6.53
C PRO A 44 -9.26 5.30 -7.57
N LEU A 45 -9.36 4.16 -8.27
CA LEU A 45 -8.46 3.82 -9.36
C LEU A 45 -9.12 4.13 -10.71
N PRO A 46 -8.34 4.62 -11.70
CA PRO A 46 -8.87 4.78 -13.05
C PRO A 46 -9.25 3.41 -13.61
N PRO A 47 -10.31 3.34 -14.45
CA PRO A 47 -10.65 2.10 -15.15
C PRO A 47 -9.47 1.66 -16.03
N PHE A 48 -9.36 0.35 -16.25
CA PHE A 48 -8.45 -0.16 -17.26
C PHE A 48 -8.81 0.44 -18.62
N ALA A 49 -7.85 1.08 -19.29
CA ALA A 49 -8.04 1.52 -20.66
C ALA A 49 -8.15 0.27 -21.54
N THR A 50 -9.34 -0.02 -22.03
CA THR A 50 -9.53 -0.98 -23.11
C THR A 50 -9.11 -0.29 -24.41
N THR A 51 -7.91 -0.61 -24.91
CA THR A 51 -7.62 -0.43 -26.33
C THR A 51 -8.44 -1.45 -27.10
N GLU A 52 -9.53 -0.99 -27.74
CA GLU A 52 -10.20 -1.70 -28.83
C GLU A 52 -9.32 -1.69 -30.09
#